data_AF-A0A950K8Y1-F1
#
_entry.id   AF-A0A950K8Y1-F1
#
_cell.length_a   1.000
_cell.length_b   1.000
_cell.length_c   1.000
_cell.angle_alpha   90.00
_cell.angle_beta   90.00
_cell.angle_gamma   90.00
#
_symmetry.space_group_name_H-M   'P 1'
#
loop_
_entity.id
_entity.type
_entity.pdbx_description
1 polymer ?
#
loop_
_entity_poly.entity_id
_entity_poly.type
_entity_poly.pdbx_seq_one_letter_code
_entity_poly.pdbx_strand_id
1 'polypeptide(L)'
;MSDSQPGSLREKQHAAEIAPAAKEEIRKHVRDLLSDDFTVRAASMTSLEKYGAVAAEAIVDALVKKPEAGHALTNFSDALAEIGKPSLHVILHALNHIVEVKRPEDAYLIENFVDILSSLRDRRAAATLLEQLAKLNAAIKRNHNPQLVHCCELAKVKIHRALVEFGEKGGLDDLIDMLGDGRKRVRDGVVEAVTKIGDRRVLVPLVRLYDIDEHVTFSGAQFIKEAIREIARRERVTPEDKVFKDLNAAERAALERVFPKSKK
;
A
#
# COMPACT_ATOMS: atom_id res chain seq x y z
N MET A 1 44.23 11.16 -46.74
CA MET A 1 43.66 9.92 -47.30
C MET A 1 44.44 8.79 -46.66
N SER A 2 43.92 7.93 -45.80
CA SER A 2 42.54 7.55 -45.50
C SER A 2 42.51 6.93 -44.10
N ASP A 3 41.46 7.23 -43.37
CA ASP A 3 41.07 6.65 -42.08
C ASP A 3 41.11 5.12 -42.06
N SER A 4 41.52 4.58 -40.92
CA SER A 4 41.13 3.24 -40.48
C SER A 4 41.21 3.13 -38.95
N GLN A 5 40.26 3.78 -38.27
CA GLN A 5 39.71 3.20 -37.04
C GLN A 5 38.54 2.31 -37.44
N PRO A 6 38.51 1.05 -36.95
CA PRO A 6 37.23 0.41 -36.72
C PRO A 6 37.12 -0.15 -35.30
N GLY A 7 36.01 0.22 -34.66
CA GLY A 7 35.30 -0.70 -33.79
C GLY A 7 35.58 -0.52 -32.32
N SER A 8 34.93 0.50 -31.75
CA SER A 8 34.61 0.54 -30.34
C SER A 8 34.05 -0.81 -29.86
N LEU A 9 34.78 -1.45 -28.94
CA LEU A 9 34.29 -2.46 -28.01
C LEU A 9 33.25 -1.90 -27.00
N ARG A 10 32.63 -0.76 -27.32
CA ARG A 10 31.51 -0.15 -26.62
C ARG A 10 30.31 -0.20 -27.57
N GLU A 11 29.17 -0.64 -27.04
CA GLU A 11 27.85 -0.72 -27.69
C GLU A 11 27.45 -2.06 -28.33
N LYS A 12 27.83 -3.19 -27.72
CA LYS A 12 27.04 -4.43 -27.81
C LYS A 12 26.48 -4.83 -26.45
N GLN A 13 25.64 -3.96 -25.90
CA GLN A 13 24.56 -4.35 -24.99
C GLN A 13 23.24 -4.07 -25.71
N HIS A 14 22.99 -4.78 -26.81
CA HIS A 14 21.62 -5.00 -27.25
C HIS A 14 21.04 -6.04 -26.31
N ALA A 15 20.12 -5.66 -25.43
CA ALA A 15 19.19 -6.62 -24.86
C ALA A 15 18.57 -7.36 -26.05
N ALA A 16 18.74 -8.68 -26.12
CA ALA A 16 18.22 -9.47 -27.23
C ALA A 16 16.71 -9.20 -27.35
N GLU A 17 16.29 -8.56 -28.44
CA GLU A 17 14.88 -8.27 -28.67
C GLU A 17 14.10 -9.59 -28.68
N ILE A 18 13.12 -9.72 -27.77
CA ILE A 18 12.25 -10.90 -27.73
C ILE A 18 11.54 -11.05 -29.07
N ALA A 19 11.61 -12.25 -29.63
CA ALA A 19 10.98 -12.58 -30.92
C ALA A 19 9.48 -12.25 -30.91
N PRO A 20 8.90 -11.76 -32.03
CA PRO A 20 7.47 -11.43 -32.10
C PRO A 20 6.53 -12.57 -31.68
N ALA A 21 6.88 -13.82 -31.99
CA ALA A 21 6.13 -15.00 -31.58
C ALA A 21 6.05 -15.14 -30.05
N ALA A 22 7.17 -14.93 -29.35
CA ALA A 22 7.21 -14.97 -27.89
C ALA A 22 6.41 -13.82 -27.26
N LYS A 23 6.38 -12.63 -27.88
CA LYS A 23 5.52 -11.53 -27.41
C LYS A 23 4.03 -11.90 -27.51
N GLU A 24 3.61 -12.59 -28.57
CA GLU A 24 2.22 -13.02 -28.69
C GLU A 24 1.86 -14.16 -27.73
N GLU A 25 2.80 -15.08 -27.49
CA GLU A 25 2.65 -16.13 -26.48
C GLU A 25 2.49 -15.53 -25.07
N ILE A 26 3.32 -14.55 -24.70
CA ILE A 26 3.17 -13.83 -23.43
C ILE A 26 1.79 -13.17 -23.33
N ARG A 27 1.34 -12.45 -24.38
CA ARG A 27 0.00 -11.81 -24.37
C ARG A 27 -1.11 -12.82 -24.22
N LYS A 28 -0.98 -14.00 -24.84
CA LYS A 28 -1.94 -15.09 -24.67
C LYS A 28 -1.97 -15.55 -23.22
N HIS A 29 -0.83 -15.85 -22.61
CA HIS A 29 -0.77 -16.28 -21.22
C HIS A 29 -1.28 -15.21 -20.24
N VAL A 30 -1.03 -13.92 -20.49
CA VAL A 30 -1.61 -12.82 -19.70
C VAL A 30 -3.14 -12.81 -19.79
N ARG A 31 -3.73 -13.10 -20.96
CA ARG A 31 -5.19 -13.26 -21.09
C ARG A 31 -5.69 -14.51 -20.37
N ASP A 32 -4.96 -15.60 -20.48
CA ASP A 32 -5.30 -16.91 -19.90
C ASP A 32 -5.25 -16.89 -18.35
N LEU A 33 -4.53 -15.95 -17.73
CA LEU A 33 -4.64 -15.68 -16.28
C LEU A 33 -6.05 -15.26 -15.85
N LEU A 34 -6.91 -14.82 -16.79
CA LEU A 34 -8.31 -14.46 -16.54
C LEU A 34 -9.28 -15.61 -16.84
N SER A 35 -8.77 -16.77 -17.26
CA SER A 35 -9.59 -17.96 -17.52
C SER A 35 -10.26 -18.47 -16.24
N ASP A 36 -11.48 -18.98 -16.34
CA ASP A 36 -12.15 -19.69 -15.24
C ASP A 36 -11.50 -21.04 -14.93
N ASP A 37 -10.79 -21.63 -15.90
CA ASP A 37 -10.09 -22.90 -15.75
C ASP A 37 -8.79 -22.74 -14.95
N PHE A 38 -8.73 -23.36 -13.78
CA PHE A 38 -7.56 -23.35 -12.91
C PHE A 38 -6.30 -23.91 -13.59
N THR A 39 -6.43 -24.96 -14.41
CA THR A 39 -5.29 -25.60 -15.09
C THR A 39 -4.68 -24.67 -16.13
N VAL A 40 -5.53 -23.91 -16.84
CA VAL A 40 -5.10 -22.90 -17.81
C VAL A 40 -4.37 -21.75 -17.12
N ARG A 41 -4.88 -21.29 -15.96
CA ARG A 41 -4.20 -20.25 -15.16
C ARG A 41 -2.83 -20.74 -14.66
N ALA A 42 -2.77 -21.92 -14.06
CA ALA A 42 -1.53 -22.49 -13.54
C ALA A 42 -0.46 -22.70 -14.63
N ALA A 43 -0.85 -23.27 -15.78
CA ALA A 43 0.06 -23.43 -16.91
C ALA A 43 0.59 -22.08 -17.45
N SER A 44 -0.26 -21.04 -17.42
CA SER A 44 0.12 -19.69 -17.83
C SER A 44 1.07 -19.04 -16.85
N MET A 45 0.89 -19.22 -15.54
CA MET A 45 1.85 -18.74 -14.52
C MET A 45 3.25 -19.31 -14.74
N THR A 46 3.37 -20.64 -14.86
CA THR A 46 4.66 -21.32 -15.12
C THR A 46 5.29 -20.88 -16.45
N SER A 47 4.47 -20.57 -17.46
CA SER A 47 4.98 -20.11 -18.75
C SER A 47 5.49 -18.67 -18.66
N LEU A 48 4.77 -17.77 -17.97
CA LEU A 48 5.15 -16.38 -17.76
C LEU A 48 6.41 -16.23 -16.92
N GLU A 49 6.60 -17.08 -15.91
CA GLU A 49 7.82 -17.12 -15.08
C GLU A 49 9.10 -17.20 -15.94
N LYS A 50 9.08 -18.04 -16.99
CA LYS A 50 10.22 -18.24 -17.91
C LYS A 50 10.60 -16.98 -18.68
N TYR A 51 9.65 -16.08 -18.92
CA TYR A 51 9.85 -14.83 -19.65
C TYR A 51 10.27 -13.66 -18.76
N GLY A 52 10.25 -13.84 -17.42
CA GLY A 52 10.81 -12.91 -16.46
C GLY A 52 10.31 -11.47 -16.63
N ALA A 53 11.24 -10.53 -16.80
CA ALA A 53 10.95 -9.09 -16.89
C ALA A 53 9.93 -8.75 -17.99
N VAL A 54 9.99 -9.40 -19.15
CA VAL A 54 9.11 -9.06 -20.28
C VAL A 54 7.68 -9.55 -20.05
N ALA A 55 7.51 -10.68 -19.34
CA ALA A 55 6.19 -11.08 -18.86
C ALA A 55 5.67 -10.13 -17.79
N ALA A 56 6.52 -9.70 -16.86
CA ALA A 56 6.13 -8.72 -15.84
C ALA A 56 5.68 -7.39 -16.47
N GLU A 57 6.39 -6.88 -17.48
CA GLU A 57 5.98 -5.70 -18.26
C GLU A 57 4.60 -5.90 -18.90
N ALA A 58 4.36 -7.05 -19.54
CA ALA A 58 3.07 -7.33 -20.17
C ALA A 58 1.91 -7.42 -19.16
N ILE A 59 2.16 -7.99 -17.96
CA ILE A 59 1.16 -8.05 -16.88
C ILE A 59 0.89 -6.65 -16.34
N VAL A 60 1.93 -5.85 -16.08
CA VAL A 60 1.79 -4.47 -15.59
C VAL A 60 1.07 -3.60 -16.61
N ASP A 61 1.37 -3.73 -17.89
CA ASP A 61 0.64 -3.06 -18.97
C ASP A 61 -0.85 -3.43 -19.00
N ALA A 62 -1.19 -4.69 -18.68
CA ALA A 62 -2.58 -5.12 -18.58
C ALA A 62 -3.28 -4.48 -17.38
N LEU A 63 -2.61 -4.39 -16.22
CA LEU A 63 -3.11 -3.72 -15.02
C LEU A 63 -3.31 -2.21 -15.25
N VAL A 64 -2.36 -1.54 -15.91
CA VAL A 64 -2.45 -0.10 -16.24
C VAL A 64 -3.65 0.18 -17.15
N LYS A 65 -3.98 -0.73 -18.08
CA LYS A 65 -5.12 -0.56 -18.99
C LYS A 65 -6.48 -0.79 -18.32
N LYS A 66 -6.52 -1.53 -17.21
CA LYS A 66 -7.76 -1.90 -16.49
C LYS A 66 -7.54 -1.91 -14.97
N PRO A 67 -7.29 -0.74 -14.34
CA PRO A 67 -6.99 -0.65 -12.92
C PRO A 67 -8.15 -1.11 -12.03
N GLU A 68 -9.39 -1.00 -12.50
CA GLU A 68 -10.60 -1.42 -11.79
C GLU A 68 -10.87 -2.95 -11.82
N ALA A 69 -10.04 -3.74 -12.51
CA ALA A 69 -10.24 -5.19 -12.64
C ALA A 69 -9.80 -5.95 -11.37
N GLY A 70 -10.42 -5.67 -10.23
CA GLY A 70 -10.06 -6.24 -8.93
C GLY A 70 -10.08 -7.78 -8.88
N HIS A 71 -10.99 -8.44 -9.61
CA HIS A 71 -11.03 -9.91 -9.69
C HIS A 71 -9.82 -10.51 -10.42
N ALA A 72 -9.21 -9.76 -11.33
CA ALA A 72 -8.02 -10.17 -12.06
C ALA A 72 -6.72 -9.95 -11.26
N LEU A 73 -6.77 -9.10 -10.24
CA LEU A 73 -5.58 -8.67 -9.50
C LEU A 73 -4.89 -9.83 -8.81
N THR A 74 -5.65 -10.77 -8.22
CA THR A 74 -5.05 -11.94 -7.53
C THR A 74 -4.20 -12.76 -8.48
N ASN A 75 -4.73 -13.11 -9.66
CA ASN A 75 -3.99 -13.94 -10.62
C ASN A 75 -2.77 -13.20 -11.19
N PHE A 76 -2.88 -11.89 -11.42
CA PHE A 76 -1.75 -11.07 -11.85
C PHE A 76 -0.70 -10.91 -10.74
N SER A 77 -1.13 -10.73 -9.49
CA SER A 77 -0.27 -10.65 -8.32
C SER A 77 0.51 -11.95 -8.12
N ASP A 78 -0.16 -13.09 -8.19
CA ASP A 78 0.46 -14.41 -8.07
C ASP A 78 1.47 -14.64 -9.20
N ALA A 79 1.11 -14.35 -10.45
CA ALA A 79 2.05 -14.45 -11.58
C ALA A 79 3.27 -13.53 -11.42
N LEU A 80 3.08 -12.30 -10.94
CA LEU A 80 4.18 -11.37 -10.67
C LEU A 80 5.04 -11.84 -9.48
N ALA A 81 4.45 -12.49 -8.49
CA ALA A 81 5.17 -13.08 -7.36
C ALA A 81 6.06 -14.26 -7.80
N GLU A 82 5.54 -15.15 -8.64
CA GLU A 82 6.31 -16.26 -9.24
C GLU A 82 7.48 -15.74 -10.09
N ILE A 83 7.27 -14.67 -10.89
CA ILE A 83 8.36 -14.02 -11.64
C ILE A 83 9.41 -13.42 -10.68
N GLY A 84 9.00 -12.87 -9.54
CA GLY A 84 9.89 -12.39 -8.47
C GLY A 84 10.58 -11.05 -8.73
N LYS A 85 11.91 -10.98 -8.58
CA LYS A 85 12.68 -9.71 -8.60
C LYS A 85 12.48 -8.83 -9.85
N PRO A 86 12.32 -9.36 -11.07
CA PRO A 86 11.99 -8.55 -12.24
C PRO A 86 10.69 -7.77 -12.07
N SER A 87 9.65 -8.39 -11.48
CA SER A 87 8.36 -7.74 -11.21
C SER A 87 8.50 -6.50 -10.35
N LEU A 88 9.35 -6.55 -9.32
CA LEU A 88 9.63 -5.37 -8.49
C LEU A 88 10.09 -4.18 -9.35
N HIS A 89 11.07 -4.39 -10.23
CA HIS A 89 11.64 -3.29 -11.02
C HIS A 89 10.59 -2.68 -11.96
N VAL A 90 9.79 -3.52 -12.60
CA VAL A 90 8.72 -3.08 -13.50
C VAL A 90 7.63 -2.31 -12.73
N ILE A 91 7.22 -2.80 -11.55
CA ILE A 91 6.19 -2.14 -10.74
C ILE A 91 6.70 -0.79 -10.21
N LEU A 92 7.94 -0.71 -9.70
CA LEU A 92 8.52 0.55 -9.25
C LEU A 92 8.64 1.56 -10.40
N HIS A 93 9.04 1.08 -11.59
CA HIS A 93 9.07 1.90 -12.80
C HIS A 93 7.67 2.44 -13.14
N ALA A 94 6.64 1.59 -13.15
CA ALA A 94 5.26 1.99 -13.42
C ALA A 94 4.73 3.01 -12.39
N LEU A 95 4.99 2.80 -11.10
CA LEU A 95 4.64 3.77 -10.04
C LEU A 95 5.32 5.12 -10.26
N ASN A 96 6.58 5.15 -10.69
CA ASN A 96 7.30 6.39 -10.97
C ASN A 96 6.76 7.16 -12.17
N HIS A 97 6.09 6.47 -13.11
CA HIS A 97 5.41 7.13 -14.24
C HIS A 97 4.11 7.84 -13.82
N ILE A 98 3.56 7.52 -12.65
CA ILE A 98 2.46 8.28 -12.05
C ILE A 98 3.05 9.54 -11.42
N VAL A 99 3.13 10.61 -12.20
CA VAL A 99 3.69 11.91 -11.74
C VAL A 99 2.69 12.64 -10.83
N GLU A 100 1.41 12.59 -11.18
CA GLU A 100 0.32 13.23 -10.44
C GLU A 100 -0.91 12.32 -10.42
N VAL A 101 -1.57 12.22 -9.25
CA VAL A 101 -2.82 11.48 -9.09
C VAL A 101 -3.99 12.43 -9.39
N LYS A 102 -4.62 12.27 -10.56
CA LYS A 102 -5.69 13.17 -11.04
C LYS A 102 -7.05 12.53 -11.03
N ARG A 103 -7.11 11.21 -11.17
CA ARG A 103 -8.34 10.44 -11.31
C ARG A 103 -8.35 9.23 -10.38
N PRO A 104 -9.53 8.70 -10.03
CA PRO A 104 -9.65 7.51 -9.19
C PRO A 104 -8.84 6.32 -9.70
N GLU A 105 -8.73 6.15 -11.02
CA GLU A 105 -7.97 5.08 -11.67
C GLU A 105 -6.47 5.13 -11.31
N ASP A 106 -5.91 6.33 -11.15
CA ASP A 106 -4.50 6.50 -10.78
C ASP A 106 -4.29 6.02 -9.33
N ALA A 107 -5.25 6.27 -8.43
CA ALA A 107 -5.22 5.82 -7.04
C ALA A 107 -5.45 4.30 -6.91
N TYR A 108 -6.40 3.73 -7.68
CA TYR A 108 -6.60 2.28 -7.74
C TYR A 108 -5.36 1.55 -8.25
N LEU A 109 -4.70 2.10 -9.27
CA LEU A 109 -3.47 1.51 -9.79
C LEU A 109 -2.35 1.50 -8.73
N ILE A 110 -2.19 2.59 -7.97
CA ILE A 110 -1.25 2.65 -6.84
C ILE A 110 -1.63 1.59 -5.80
N GLU A 111 -2.90 1.50 -5.41
CA GLU A 111 -3.40 0.52 -4.44
C GLU A 111 -3.07 -0.92 -4.87
N ASN A 112 -3.37 -1.27 -6.12
CA ASN A 112 -3.10 -2.58 -6.70
C ASN A 112 -1.61 -2.92 -6.66
N PHE A 113 -0.75 -1.97 -7.05
CA PHE A 113 0.69 -2.19 -7.02
C PHE A 113 1.22 -2.33 -5.59
N VAL A 114 0.66 -1.62 -4.61
CA VAL A 114 1.04 -1.77 -3.20
C VAL A 114 0.71 -3.17 -2.68
N ASP A 115 -0.46 -3.72 -3.02
CA ASP A 115 -0.82 -5.09 -2.63
C ASP A 115 0.16 -6.12 -3.23
N ILE A 116 0.53 -5.96 -4.51
CA ILE A 116 1.53 -6.81 -5.17
C ILE A 116 2.91 -6.68 -4.50
N LEU A 117 3.36 -5.44 -4.23
CA LEU A 117 4.65 -5.17 -3.57
C LEU A 117 4.70 -5.77 -2.14
N SER A 118 3.57 -5.77 -1.44
CA SER A 118 3.45 -6.39 -0.11
C SER A 118 3.63 -7.90 -0.20
N SER A 119 3.03 -8.55 -1.21
CA SER A 119 3.22 -9.99 -1.49
C SER A 119 4.66 -10.34 -1.86
N LEU A 120 5.36 -9.46 -2.58
CA LEU A 120 6.78 -9.62 -2.90
C LEU A 120 7.70 -9.46 -1.67
N ARG A 121 7.22 -8.84 -0.58
CA ARG A 121 7.94 -8.60 0.67
C ARG A 121 9.31 -7.94 0.49
N ASP A 122 9.45 -7.07 -0.51
CA ASP A 122 10.73 -6.42 -0.83
C ASP A 122 10.79 -4.98 -0.31
N ARG A 123 11.61 -4.77 0.73
CA ARG A 123 11.77 -3.47 1.39
C ARG A 123 12.30 -2.36 0.48
N ARG A 124 12.91 -2.69 -0.67
CA ARG A 124 13.37 -1.70 -1.65
C ARG A 124 12.23 -0.84 -2.21
N ALA A 125 10.99 -1.31 -2.10
CA ALA A 125 9.81 -0.54 -2.49
C ALA A 125 9.52 0.66 -1.57
N ALA A 126 10.05 0.68 -0.34
CA ALA A 126 9.71 1.68 0.67
C ALA A 126 9.86 3.13 0.21
N ALA A 127 10.99 3.47 -0.42
CA ALA A 127 11.25 4.83 -0.89
C ALA A 127 10.22 5.29 -1.93
N THR A 128 9.89 4.41 -2.89
CA THR A 128 8.86 4.68 -3.90
C THR A 128 7.48 4.79 -3.25
N LEU A 129 7.14 3.95 -2.28
CA LEU A 129 5.86 4.04 -1.57
C LEU A 129 5.70 5.35 -0.80
N LEU A 130 6.76 5.85 -0.17
CA LEU A 130 6.77 7.18 0.47
C LEU A 130 6.58 8.31 -0.54
N GLU A 131 7.15 8.20 -1.74
CA GLU A 131 6.92 9.15 -2.82
C GLU A 131 5.45 9.14 -3.29
N GLN A 132 4.87 7.95 -3.47
CA GLN A 132 3.45 7.82 -3.83
C GLN A 132 2.53 8.37 -2.75
N LEU A 133 2.88 8.18 -1.47
CA LEU A 133 2.16 8.78 -0.35
C LEU A 133 2.12 10.31 -0.46
N ALA A 134 3.25 10.94 -0.79
CA ALA A 134 3.31 12.39 -0.99
C ALA A 134 2.44 12.86 -2.17
N LYS A 135 2.39 12.09 -3.25
CA LYS A 135 1.54 12.38 -4.43
C LYS A 135 0.05 12.27 -4.09
N LEU A 136 -0.36 11.23 -3.35
CA LEU A 136 -1.73 11.05 -2.88
C LEU A 136 -2.14 12.21 -1.95
N ASN A 137 -1.26 12.62 -1.04
CA ASN A 137 -1.48 13.76 -0.17
C ASN A 137 -1.64 15.08 -0.94
N ALA A 138 -0.82 15.30 -1.96
CA ALA A 138 -0.96 16.46 -2.84
C ALA A 138 -2.30 16.43 -3.61
N ALA A 139 -2.75 15.25 -4.05
CA ALA A 139 -4.02 15.09 -4.75
C ALA A 139 -5.22 15.39 -3.84
N ILE A 140 -5.24 14.87 -2.61
CA ILE A 140 -6.30 15.17 -1.62
C ILE A 140 -6.37 16.67 -1.32
N LYS A 141 -5.21 17.34 -1.17
CA LYS A 141 -5.17 18.79 -0.89
C LYS A 141 -5.68 19.65 -2.04
N ARG A 142 -5.48 19.23 -3.28
CA ARG A 142 -5.81 20.00 -4.49
C ARG A 142 -7.20 19.69 -5.05
N ASN A 143 -7.76 18.53 -4.75
CA ASN A 143 -8.97 18.02 -5.37
C ASN A 143 -10.00 17.62 -4.31
N HIS A 144 -11.17 18.25 -4.35
CA HIS A 144 -12.28 17.98 -3.42
C HIS A 144 -13.31 16.99 -3.97
N ASN A 145 -13.01 16.29 -5.08
CA ASN A 145 -13.86 15.22 -5.58
C ASN A 145 -13.95 14.10 -4.52
N PRO A 146 -15.13 13.81 -3.95
CA PRO A 146 -15.26 12.86 -2.86
C PRO A 146 -14.83 11.44 -3.22
N GLN A 147 -14.99 11.04 -4.49
CA GLN A 147 -14.58 9.72 -4.97
C GLN A 147 -13.06 9.63 -5.07
N LEU A 148 -12.40 10.63 -5.65
CA LEU A 148 -10.93 10.64 -5.71
C LEU A 148 -10.32 10.67 -4.32
N VAL A 149 -10.82 11.54 -3.44
CA VAL A 149 -10.35 11.62 -2.05
C VAL A 149 -10.51 10.27 -1.37
N HIS A 150 -11.65 9.59 -1.56
CA HIS A 150 -11.88 8.27 -1.00
C HIS A 150 -10.87 7.23 -1.52
N CYS A 151 -10.64 7.16 -2.82
CA CYS A 151 -9.67 6.23 -3.41
C CYS A 151 -8.24 6.53 -2.92
N CYS A 152 -7.88 7.81 -2.79
CA CYS A 152 -6.59 8.21 -2.25
C CYS A 152 -6.45 7.79 -0.78
N GLU A 153 -7.46 8.01 0.06
CA GLU A 153 -7.46 7.57 1.47
C GLU A 153 -7.24 6.05 1.58
N LEU A 154 -7.91 5.25 0.76
CA LEU A 154 -7.73 3.79 0.73
C LEU A 154 -6.29 3.40 0.33
N ALA A 155 -5.78 3.98 -0.76
CA ALA A 155 -4.41 3.74 -1.21
C ALA A 155 -3.37 4.13 -0.14
N LYS A 156 -3.59 5.26 0.57
CA LYS A 156 -2.73 5.68 1.69
C LYS A 156 -2.69 4.64 2.81
N VAL A 157 -3.85 4.11 3.22
CA VAL A 157 -3.90 3.05 4.25
C VAL A 157 -3.08 1.84 3.82
N LYS A 158 -3.22 1.39 2.57
CA LYS A 158 -2.46 0.26 2.05
C LYS A 158 -0.95 0.54 2.05
N ILE A 159 -0.54 1.73 1.61
CA ILE A 159 0.87 2.15 1.64
C ILE A 159 1.42 2.08 3.06
N HIS A 160 0.71 2.66 4.04
CA HIS A 160 1.16 2.63 5.44
C HIS A 160 1.29 1.21 5.98
N ARG A 161 0.33 0.32 5.67
CA ARG A 161 0.42 -1.10 6.08
C ARG A 161 1.65 -1.77 5.48
N ALA A 162 1.91 -1.57 4.18
CA ALA A 162 3.08 -2.11 3.51
C ALA A 162 4.39 -1.57 4.11
N LEU A 163 4.49 -0.27 4.34
CA LEU A 163 5.65 0.36 4.97
C LEU A 163 5.93 -0.23 6.37
N VAL A 164 4.89 -0.40 7.18
CA VAL A 164 5.01 -1.02 8.50
C VAL A 164 5.51 -2.46 8.41
N GLU A 165 5.02 -3.25 7.46
CA GLU A 165 5.51 -4.62 7.19
C GLU A 165 6.98 -4.64 6.74
N PHE A 166 7.40 -3.59 6.03
CA PHE A 166 8.80 -3.39 5.66
C PHE A 166 9.67 -2.86 6.82
N GLY A 167 9.07 -2.55 7.97
CA GLY A 167 9.77 -2.00 9.13
C GLY A 167 10.01 -0.49 9.04
N GLU A 168 9.40 0.17 8.06
CA GLU A 168 9.47 1.61 7.85
C GLU A 168 8.38 2.29 8.67
N LYS A 169 8.79 3.18 9.57
CA LYS A 169 7.89 3.98 10.41
C LYS A 169 7.58 5.36 9.81
N GLY A 170 8.04 5.60 8.58
CA GLY A 170 7.79 6.84 7.86
C GLY A 170 6.29 7.08 7.67
N GLY A 171 5.87 8.35 7.77
CA GLY A 171 4.47 8.72 7.57
C GLY A 171 3.57 8.60 8.81
N LEU A 172 4.11 8.46 10.03
CA LEU A 172 3.27 8.46 11.24
C LEU A 172 2.39 9.71 11.38
N ASP A 173 2.94 10.89 11.09
CA ASP A 173 2.16 12.13 11.18
C ASP A 173 0.97 12.10 10.21
N ASP A 174 1.15 11.48 9.04
CA ASP A 174 0.09 11.26 8.06
C ASP A 174 -0.97 10.26 8.57
N LEU A 175 -0.57 9.19 9.26
CA LEU A 175 -1.50 8.28 9.94
C LEU A 175 -2.26 8.98 11.08
N ILE A 176 -1.61 9.86 11.85
CA ILE A 176 -2.25 10.64 12.91
C ILE A 176 -3.32 11.56 12.32
N ASP A 177 -3.01 12.24 11.22
CA ASP A 177 -3.97 13.10 10.51
C ASP A 177 -5.18 12.28 10.03
N MET A 178 -4.97 11.06 9.53
CA MET A 178 -6.04 10.16 9.10
C MET A 178 -6.92 9.62 10.23
N LEU A 179 -6.47 9.64 11.50
CA LEU A 179 -7.32 9.29 12.64
C LEU A 179 -8.34 10.41 12.94
N GLY A 180 -8.04 11.66 12.56
CA GLY A 180 -8.88 12.82 12.83
C GLY A 180 -10.04 13.01 11.84
N ASP A 181 -9.97 12.39 10.67
CA ASP A 181 -10.90 12.62 9.56
C ASP A 181 -11.42 11.30 8.95
N GLY A 182 -12.68 10.96 9.25
CA GLY A 182 -13.54 10.23 8.32
C GLY A 182 -13.55 8.68 8.28
N ARG A 183 -14.74 8.19 7.89
CA ARG A 183 -15.14 6.87 7.33
C ARG A 183 -14.61 5.57 7.96
N LYS A 184 -15.54 4.71 8.42
CA LYS A 184 -15.29 3.41 9.09
C LYS A 184 -14.19 2.53 8.45
N ARG A 185 -14.20 2.32 7.13
CA ARG A 185 -13.21 1.45 6.45
C ARG A 185 -11.78 1.99 6.46
N VAL A 186 -11.61 3.31 6.41
CA VAL A 186 -10.29 3.95 6.48
C VAL A 186 -9.75 3.82 7.91
N ARG A 187 -10.62 4.00 8.92
CA ARG A 187 -10.26 3.95 10.34
C ARG A 187 -9.64 2.62 10.77
N ASP A 188 -10.22 1.48 10.41
CA ASP A 188 -9.73 0.17 10.89
C ASP A 188 -8.28 -0.09 10.45
N GLY A 189 -7.97 0.19 9.17
CA GLY A 189 -6.61 0.01 8.65
C GLY A 189 -5.59 1.01 9.22
N VAL A 190 -6.02 2.24 9.51
CA VAL A 190 -5.16 3.24 10.18
C VAL A 190 -4.86 2.80 11.62
N VAL A 191 -5.88 2.37 12.38
CA VAL A 191 -5.72 1.87 13.76
C VAL A 191 -4.79 0.65 13.79
N GLU A 192 -4.93 -0.29 12.85
CA GLU A 192 -4.02 -1.43 12.71
C GLU A 192 -2.57 -0.98 12.48
N ALA A 193 -2.35 -0.05 11.55
CA ALA A 193 -1.02 0.45 11.22
C ALA A 193 -0.35 1.16 12.41
N VAL A 194 -1.04 2.08 13.08
CA VAL A 194 -0.46 2.79 14.24
C VAL A 194 -0.21 1.87 15.43
N THR A 195 -1.04 0.83 15.61
CA THR A 195 -0.83 -0.18 16.66
C THR A 195 0.43 -1.00 16.42
N LYS A 196 0.67 -1.40 15.17
CA LYS A 196 1.90 -2.08 14.75
C LYS A 196 3.14 -1.18 14.91
N ILE A 197 3.03 0.11 14.60
CA ILE A 197 4.13 1.08 14.81
C ILE A 197 4.44 1.23 16.31
N GLY A 198 3.41 1.33 17.14
CA GLY A 198 3.54 1.38 18.60
C GLY A 198 4.01 2.73 19.16
N ASP A 199 3.94 3.82 18.39
CA ASP A 199 4.40 5.14 18.85
C ASP A 199 3.36 5.79 19.78
N ARG A 200 3.78 6.20 20.98
CA ARG A 200 2.90 6.82 21.99
C ARG A 200 2.20 8.10 21.51
N ARG A 201 2.72 8.78 20.48
CA ARG A 201 2.12 10.01 19.93
C ARG A 201 0.69 9.79 19.43
N VAL A 202 0.32 8.56 19.08
CA VAL A 202 -1.03 8.22 18.60
C VAL A 202 -2.04 7.99 19.71
N LEU A 203 -1.61 7.92 20.97
CA LEU A 203 -2.51 7.59 22.10
C LEU A 203 -3.63 8.63 22.27
N VAL A 204 -3.33 9.92 22.19
CA VAL A 204 -4.35 10.99 22.30
C VAL A 204 -5.31 10.96 21.10
N PRO A 205 -4.84 10.90 19.84
CA PRO A 205 -5.71 10.68 18.69
C PRO A 205 -6.62 9.44 18.82
N LEU A 206 -6.10 8.30 19.29
CA LEU A 206 -6.90 7.09 19.48
C LEU A 206 -7.94 7.22 20.61
N VAL A 207 -7.63 7.93 21.70
CA VAL A 207 -8.62 8.21 22.76
C VAL A 207 -9.79 9.02 22.23
N ARG A 208 -9.52 10.04 21.40
CA ARG A 208 -10.57 10.80 20.71
C ARG A 208 -11.40 9.91 19.79
N LEU A 209 -10.72 9.05 19.03
CA LEU A 209 -11.38 8.12 18.12
C LEU A 209 -12.28 7.11 18.86
N TYR A 210 -11.81 6.61 20.00
CA TYR A 210 -12.58 5.72 20.87
C TYR A 210 -13.89 6.37 21.34
N ASP A 211 -13.81 7.63 21.81
CA ASP A 211 -14.99 8.37 22.28
C ASP A 211 -16.06 8.49 21.20
N ILE A 212 -15.63 8.74 19.95
CA ILE A 212 -16.52 8.81 18.80
C ILE A 212 -17.10 7.42 18.49
N ASP A 213 -16.26 6.38 18.39
CA ASP A 213 -16.70 5.05 17.92
C ASP A 213 -17.54 4.29 18.94
N GLU A 214 -17.41 4.59 20.24
CA GLU A 214 -18.26 4.03 21.30
C GLU A 214 -19.75 4.32 21.04
N HIS A 215 -20.06 5.42 20.35
CA HIS A 215 -21.40 5.79 19.92
C HIS A 215 -21.81 5.24 18.54
N VAL A 216 -20.88 4.62 17.81
CA VAL A 216 -21.11 4.08 16.46
C VAL A 216 -21.25 2.57 16.50
N THR A 217 -20.23 1.85 17.01
CA THR A 217 -20.28 0.39 17.13
C THR A 217 -19.45 -0.13 18.32
N PHE A 218 -19.99 -1.10 19.05
CA PHE A 218 -19.26 -1.77 20.13
C PHE A 218 -17.94 -2.40 19.66
N SER A 219 -17.96 -3.11 18.53
CA SER A 219 -16.77 -3.79 18.00
C SER A 219 -15.65 -2.83 17.61
N GLY A 220 -15.97 -1.71 16.97
CA GLY A 220 -14.97 -0.69 16.60
C GLY A 220 -14.36 -0.03 17.84
N ALA A 221 -15.20 0.33 18.82
CA ALA A 221 -14.74 0.86 20.09
C ALA A 221 -13.83 -0.12 20.85
N GLN A 222 -14.16 -1.42 20.89
CA GLN A 222 -13.28 -2.42 21.49
C GLN A 222 -11.94 -2.53 20.77
N PHE A 223 -11.95 -2.56 19.43
CA PHE A 223 -10.72 -2.62 18.64
C PHE A 223 -9.78 -1.42 18.95
N ILE A 224 -10.33 -0.20 18.97
CA ILE A 224 -9.55 1.00 19.31
C ILE A 224 -9.06 0.94 20.77
N LYS A 225 -9.89 0.49 21.70
CA LYS A 225 -9.52 0.32 23.11
C LYS A 225 -8.37 -0.66 23.31
N GLU A 226 -8.38 -1.79 22.59
CA GLU A 226 -7.30 -2.77 22.60
C GLU A 226 -6.02 -2.17 22.02
N ALA A 227 -6.10 -1.46 20.90
CA ALA A 227 -4.98 -0.74 20.30
C ALA A 227 -4.33 0.24 21.31
N ILE A 228 -5.13 1.09 21.96
CA ILE A 228 -4.63 2.05 22.97
C ILE A 228 -3.89 1.31 24.09
N ARG A 229 -4.49 0.24 24.63
CA ARG A 229 -3.91 -0.54 25.73
C ARG A 229 -2.63 -1.27 25.32
N GLU A 230 -2.57 -1.80 24.11
CA GLU A 230 -1.39 -2.47 23.57
C GLU A 230 -0.22 -1.50 23.43
N ILE A 231 -0.46 -0.34 22.83
CA ILE A 231 0.55 0.71 22.66
C ILE A 231 1.01 1.22 24.04
N ALA A 232 0.06 1.53 24.94
CA ALA A 232 0.38 2.00 26.28
C ALA A 232 1.22 0.98 27.06
N ARG A 233 0.92 -0.32 26.95
CA ARG A 233 1.71 -1.39 27.56
C ARG A 233 3.12 -1.46 26.96
N ARG A 234 3.27 -1.38 25.64
CA ARG A 234 4.58 -1.42 24.95
C ARG A 234 5.45 -0.23 25.33
N GLU A 235 4.86 0.96 25.35
CA GLU A 235 5.55 2.22 25.66
C GLU A 235 5.62 2.53 27.17
N ARG A 236 5.06 1.64 28.02
CA ARG A 236 4.99 1.79 29.48
C ARG A 236 4.31 3.10 29.91
N VAL A 237 3.31 3.52 29.14
CA VAL A 237 2.52 4.72 29.39
C VAL A 237 1.33 4.39 30.30
N THR A 238 1.10 5.21 31.32
CA THR A 238 -0.09 5.14 32.18
C THR A 238 -1.04 6.33 31.96
N PRO A 239 -2.30 6.25 32.40
CA PRO A 239 -3.25 7.38 32.30
C PRO A 239 -2.79 8.68 32.98
N GLU A 240 -1.82 8.60 33.90
CA GLU A 240 -1.26 9.73 34.64
C GLU A 240 -0.07 10.40 33.91
N ASP A 241 0.43 9.80 32.83
CA ASP A 241 1.60 10.33 32.12
C ASP A 241 1.34 11.64 31.37
N LYS A 242 2.42 12.39 31.15
CA LYS A 242 2.40 13.72 30.51
C LYS A 242 1.77 13.73 29.12
N VAL A 243 1.71 12.59 28.42
CA VAL A 243 1.05 12.49 27.10
C VAL A 243 -0.44 12.82 27.18
N PHE A 244 -1.08 12.62 28.34
CA PHE A 244 -2.49 12.90 28.59
C PHE A 244 -2.73 14.18 29.41
N LYS A 245 -1.72 15.03 29.58
CA LYS A 245 -1.83 16.23 30.45
C LYS A 245 -2.84 17.24 29.91
N ASP A 246 -2.90 17.41 28.58
CA ASP A 246 -3.69 18.43 27.90
C ASP A 246 -5.08 17.92 27.46
N LEU A 247 -5.53 16.76 27.97
CA LEU A 247 -6.85 16.23 27.65
C LEU A 247 -7.97 17.13 28.22
N ASN A 248 -8.96 17.43 27.38
CA ASN A 248 -10.20 18.08 27.81
C ASN A 248 -11.09 17.13 28.63
N ALA A 249 -12.21 17.62 29.15
CA ALA A 249 -13.10 16.83 30.02
C ALA A 249 -13.66 15.58 29.33
N ALA A 250 -14.07 15.68 28.06
CA ALA A 250 -14.62 14.55 27.30
C ALA A 250 -13.53 13.49 27.01
N GLU A 251 -12.37 13.94 26.54
CA GLU A 251 -11.22 13.07 26.28
C GLU A 251 -10.73 12.37 27.55
N ARG A 252 -10.77 13.05 28.69
CA ARG A 252 -10.42 12.46 29.99
C ARG A 252 -11.43 11.39 30.41
N ALA A 253 -12.74 11.64 30.22
CA ALA A 253 -13.76 10.64 30.48
C ALA A 253 -13.65 9.42 29.52
N ALA A 254 -13.27 9.65 28.26
CA ALA A 254 -12.95 8.57 27.33
C ALA A 254 -11.74 7.76 27.81
N LEU A 255 -10.65 8.41 28.21
CA LEU A 255 -9.46 7.75 28.75
C LEU A 255 -9.79 6.89 29.99
N GLU A 256 -10.65 7.37 30.89
CA GLU A 256 -11.10 6.60 32.06
C GLU A 256 -11.92 5.37 31.68
N ARG A 257 -12.72 5.42 30.61
CA ARG A 257 -13.44 4.25 30.06
C ARG A 257 -12.49 3.25 29.39
N VAL A 258 -11.41 3.73 28.77
CA VAL A 258 -10.33 2.89 28.23
C VAL A 258 -9.57 2.19 29.37
N PHE A 259 -9.25 2.91 30.45
CA PHE A 259 -8.51 2.42 31.62
C PHE A 259 -9.34 2.58 32.91
N PRO A 260 -10.37 1.74 33.12
CA PRO A 260 -11.21 1.84 34.31
C PRO A 260 -10.38 1.60 35.56
N LYS A 261 -10.51 2.48 36.56
CA LYS A 261 -9.91 2.27 37.88
C LYS A 261 -10.42 0.96 38.46
N SER A 262 -9.52 0.15 39.02
CA SER A 262 -9.89 -1.06 39.74
C SER A 262 -10.93 -0.70 40.79
N LYS A 263 -12.10 -1.36 40.77
CA LYS A 263 -13.04 -1.26 41.89
C LYS A 263 -12.32 -1.83 43.11
N LYS A 264 -11.97 -0.95 44.06
CA LYS A 264 -11.48 -1.34 45.38
C LYS A 264 -12.58 -2.03 46.16
#